data_AF-A0A238L0C4-F1
#
_entry.id   AF-A0A238L0C4-F1
#
_cell.length_a   1.000
_cell.length_b   1.000
_cell.length_c   1.000
_cell.angle_alpha   90.00
_cell.angle_beta   90.00
_cell.angle_gamma   90.00
#
_symmetry.space_group_name_H-M   'P 1'
#
loop_
_entity.id
_entity.type
_entity.pdbx_description
1 polymer ?
#
loop_
_entity_poly.entity_id
_entity_poly.type
_entity_poly.pdbx_seq_one_letter_code
_entity_poly.pdbx_strand_id
1 'polypeptide(L)'
;MKHVRLGDIEKHFWLTRSVARCMEISLSEAIAEGRLTAQGYSEMVTRCRAADCSERCAVWLACQQSRATAAPEFCANAKALNALT
;
A
#
# COMPACT_ATOMS: atom_id res chain seq x y z
N MET A 1 -27.49 2.93 5.10
CA MET A 1 -26.14 3.12 4.51
C MET A 1 -25.13 2.72 5.58
N LYS A 2 -24.21 1.78 5.30
CA LYS A 2 -23.12 1.45 6.25
C LYS A 2 -22.08 2.55 6.16
N HIS A 3 -21.94 3.36 7.21
CA HIS A 3 -20.84 4.30 7.31
C HIS A 3 -19.54 3.52 7.53
N VAL A 4 -18.66 3.50 6.53
CA VAL A 4 -17.30 3.00 6.70
C VAL A 4 -16.53 4.06 7.48
N ARG A 5 -16.09 3.72 8.70
CA ARG A 5 -15.09 4.54 9.39
C ARG A 5 -13.73 4.27 8.75
N LEU A 6 -13.14 5.30 8.17
CA LEU A 6 -11.79 5.21 7.63
C LEU A 6 -10.78 5.12 8.77
N GLY A 7 -9.75 4.28 8.59
CA GLY A 7 -8.60 4.26 9.47
C GLY A 7 -7.83 5.59 9.46
N ASP A 8 -6.94 5.74 10.43
CA ASP A 8 -6.08 6.91 10.57
C ASP A 8 -5.20 7.11 9.32
N ILE A 9 -5.13 8.35 8.81
CA ILE A 9 -4.45 8.62 7.54
C ILE A 9 -2.94 8.37 7.63
N GLU A 10 -2.31 8.72 8.74
CA GLU A 10 -0.87 8.57 8.94
C GLU A 10 -0.47 7.09 8.98
N LYS A 11 -1.21 6.29 9.75
CA LYS A 11 -1.03 4.82 9.80
C LYS A 11 -1.05 4.22 8.40
N HIS A 12 -2.08 4.55 7.61
CA HIS A 12 -2.28 3.93 6.29
C HIS A 12 -1.34 4.48 5.20
N PHE A 13 -0.88 5.72 5.33
CA PHE A 13 0.20 6.26 4.52
C PHE A 13 1.48 5.45 4.73
N TRP A 14 1.88 5.21 5.99
CA TRP A 14 3.07 4.42 6.30
C TRP A 14 2.95 2.95 5.95
N LEU A 15 1.77 2.33 6.11
CA LEU A 15 1.54 0.96 5.66
C LEU A 15 1.73 0.82 4.15
N THR A 16 1.14 1.73 3.37
CA THR A 16 1.27 1.72 1.90
C THR A 16 2.73 1.83 1.46
N ARG A 17 3.49 2.75 2.07
CA ARG A 17 4.94 2.91 1.81
C ARG A 17 5.75 1.69 2.24
N SER A 18 5.42 1.10 3.38
CA SER A 18 6.15 -0.05 3.91
C SER A 18 6.01 -1.28 3.01
N VAL A 19 4.80 -1.55 2.49
CA VAL A 19 4.58 -2.64 1.53
C VAL A 19 5.36 -2.39 0.24
N ALA A 20 5.25 -1.19 -0.34
CA ALA A 20 6.02 -0.83 -1.54
C ALA A 20 7.53 -1.00 -1.33
N ARG A 21 8.05 -0.57 -0.17
CA ARG A 21 9.47 -0.73 0.18
C ARG A 21 9.89 -2.19 0.28
N CYS A 22 9.09 -3.07 0.89
CA CYS A 22 9.37 -4.51 0.92
C CYS A 22 9.44 -5.13 -0.48
N MET A 23 8.81 -4.51 -1.47
CA MET A 23 8.85 -4.89 -2.88
C MET A 23 9.96 -4.17 -3.68
N GLU A 24 10.81 -3.38 -3.02
CA GLU A 24 11.82 -2.49 -3.63
C GLU A 24 11.23 -1.41 -4.56
N ILE A 25 9.97 -1.02 -4.35
CA ILE A 25 9.33 0.04 -5.12
C ILE A 25 9.50 1.38 -4.39
N SER A 26 10.10 2.35 -5.07
CA SER A 26 10.05 3.76 -4.68
C SER A 26 8.80 4.43 -5.26
N LEU A 27 7.78 4.68 -4.43
CA LEU A 27 6.57 5.37 -4.87
C LEU A 27 6.84 6.82 -5.31
N SER A 28 7.84 7.47 -4.71
CA SER A 28 8.24 8.83 -5.10
C SER A 28 8.89 8.85 -6.48
N GLU A 29 9.73 7.86 -6.79
CA GLU A 29 10.35 7.70 -8.11
C GLU A 29 9.31 7.31 -9.18
N ALA A 30 8.40 6.38 -8.86
CA ALA A 30 7.29 6.04 -9.74
C ALA A 30 6.43 7.27 -10.08
N ILE A 31 6.30 8.23 -9.17
CA ILE A 31 5.64 9.52 -9.44
C ILE A 31 6.50 10.41 -10.34
N ALA A 32 7.79 10.54 -10.03
CA ALA A 32 8.71 11.35 -10.84
C ALA A 32 8.80 10.85 -12.29
N GLU A 33 8.72 9.53 -12.50
CA GLU A 33 8.75 8.88 -13.81
C GLU A 33 7.39 8.81 -14.51
N GLY A 34 6.31 9.28 -13.87
CA GLY A 34 4.96 9.26 -14.44
C GLY A 34 4.28 7.89 -14.47
N ARG A 35 4.88 6.85 -13.86
CA ARG A 35 4.28 5.51 -13.71
C ARG A 35 3.16 5.47 -12.65
N LEU A 36 3.17 6.42 -11.73
CA LEU A 36 2.14 6.62 -10.71
C LEU A 36 1.78 8.12 -10.64
N THR A 37 0.51 8.48 -10.60
CA THR A 37 0.13 9.88 -10.39
C THR A 37 0.06 10.19 -8.89
N ALA A 38 0.26 11.45 -8.50
CA ALA A 38 0.08 11.88 -7.11
C ALA A 38 -1.36 11.61 -6.60
N GLN A 39 -2.35 11.80 -7.47
CA GLN A 39 -3.74 11.42 -7.18
C GLN A 39 -3.89 9.90 -6.99
N GLY A 40 -3.32 9.09 -7.88
CA GLY A 40 -3.34 7.63 -7.77
C GLY A 40 -2.71 7.14 -6.47
N TYR A 41 -1.63 7.80 -6.02
CA TYR A 41 -1.05 7.48 -4.72
C TYR A 41 -1.98 7.84 -3.54
N SER A 42 -2.63 9.02 -3.57
CA SER A 42 -3.65 9.39 -2.58
C SER A 42 -4.82 8.40 -2.54
N GLU A 43 -5.24 7.90 -3.71
CA GLU A 43 -6.27 6.87 -3.83
C GLU A 43 -5.82 5.53 -3.26
N MET A 44 -4.55 5.13 -3.45
CA MET A 44 -3.98 3.94 -2.79
C MET A 44 -4.05 4.04 -1.27
N VAL A 45 -3.69 5.20 -0.70
CA VAL A 45 -3.76 5.43 0.76
C VAL A 45 -5.21 5.39 1.23
N THR A 46 -6.12 6.09 0.53
CA THR A 46 -7.55 6.11 0.86
C THR A 46 -8.19 4.72 0.80
N ARG A 47 -7.87 3.93 -0.23
CA ARG A 47 -8.31 2.54 -0.36
C ARG A 47 -7.77 1.67 0.79
N CYS A 48 -6.51 1.85 1.17
CA CYS A 48 -5.92 1.15 2.31
C CYS A 48 -6.68 1.46 3.62
N ARG A 49 -7.09 2.72 3.84
CA ARG A 49 -7.85 3.16 5.02
C ARG A 49 -9.23 2.51 5.15
N ALA A 50 -9.81 2.09 4.04
CA ALA A 50 -11.14 1.46 3.99
C ALA A 50 -11.07 -0.09 3.98
N ALA A 51 -9.87 -0.67 3.85
CA ALA A 51 -9.70 -2.10 3.57
C ALA A 51 -9.83 -3.02 4.80
N ASP A 52 -9.85 -2.45 6.01
CA ASP A 52 -10.00 -3.16 7.29
C ASP A 52 -8.98 -4.31 7.50
N CYS A 53 -7.84 -4.26 6.81
CA CYS A 53 -6.82 -5.31 6.82
C CYS A 53 -5.50 -4.85 7.46
N SER A 54 -5.49 -3.74 8.22
CA SER A 54 -4.25 -3.12 8.72
C SER A 54 -3.44 -4.04 9.62
N GLU A 55 -4.10 -4.82 10.49
CA GLU A 55 -3.42 -5.73 11.41
C GLU A 55 -2.78 -6.90 10.67
N ARG A 56 -3.50 -7.49 9.71
CA ARG A 56 -2.94 -8.52 8.83
C ARG A 56 -1.77 -7.98 8.00
N CYS A 57 -1.85 -6.73 7.56
CA CYS A 57 -0.75 -6.05 6.86
C CYS A 57 0.47 -5.86 7.75
N ALA A 58 0.28 -5.47 9.01
CA ALA A 58 1.37 -5.30 9.98
C ALA A 58 2.08 -6.63 10.27
N VAL A 59 1.32 -7.72 10.47
CA VAL A 59 1.88 -9.07 10.63
C VAL A 59 2.67 -9.50 9.40
N TRP A 60 2.11 -9.31 8.19
CA TRP A 60 2.82 -9.63 6.96
C TRP A 60 4.13 -8.85 6.83
N LEU A 61 4.12 -7.54 7.12
CA LEU A 61 5.32 -6.68 7.12
C LEU A 61 6.37 -7.17 8.12
N ALA A 62 5.97 -7.57 9.32
CA ALA A 62 6.88 -8.09 10.34
C ALA A 62 7.53 -9.43 9.93
N CYS A 63 6.89 -10.21 9.07
CA CYS A 63 7.44 -11.46 8.55
C CYS A 63 8.38 -11.27 7.34
N GLN A 64 8.46 -10.09 6.73
CA GLN A 64 9.32 -9.87 5.56
C GLN A 64 10.79 -9.83 5.98
N GLN A 65 11.56 -10.84 5.55
CA GLN A 65 13.01 -10.94 5.80
C GLN A 65 13.84 -10.70 4.52
N SER A 66 13.19 -10.72 3.36
CA SER A 66 13.78 -10.52 2.04
C SER A 66 12.81 -9.74 1.15
N ARG A 67 13.25 -9.40 -0.06
CA ARG A 67 12.40 -8.74 -1.06
C ARG A 67 11.13 -9.58 -1.31
N ALA A 68 9.98 -8.92 -1.22
CA ALA A 68 8.71 -9.46 -1.68
C ALA A 68 8.59 -9.29 -3.20
N THR A 69 8.41 -10.39 -3.94
CA THR A 69 8.22 -10.35 -5.40
C THR A 69 6.83 -9.87 -5.80
N ALA A 70 5.86 -9.88 -4.87
CA ALA A 70 4.51 -9.40 -5.06
C ALA A 70 3.96 -8.84 -3.75
N ALA A 71 2.99 -7.95 -3.85
CA ALA A 71 2.20 -7.47 -2.72
C ALA A 71 1.41 -8.63 -2.08
N PRO A 72 1.10 -8.57 -0.77
CA PRO A 72 0.30 -9.59 -0.12
C PRO A 72 -1.08 -9.70 -0.78
N GLU A 73 -1.56 -10.93 -1.00
CA GLU A 73 -2.81 -11.20 -1.73
C GLU A 73 -4.04 -10.50 -1.12
N PHE A 74 -4.04 -10.29 0.19
CA PHE A 74 -5.13 -9.62 0.91
C PHE A 74 -5.08 -8.08 0.83
N CYS A 75 -4.01 -7.52 0.29
CA CYS A 75 -3.83 -6.07 0.23
C CYS A 75 -4.76 -5.47 -0.81
N ALA A 76 -5.57 -4.50 -0.41
CA ALA A 76 -6.43 -3.77 -1.33
C ALA A 76 -5.63 -2.98 -2.40
N ASN A 77 -4.33 -2.75 -2.19
CA ASN A 77 -3.44 -2.12 -3.15
C ASN A 77 -2.62 -3.11 -4.00
N ALA A 78 -2.82 -4.44 -3.85
CA ALA A 78 -1.96 -5.44 -4.47
C ALA A 78 -1.83 -5.26 -5.98
N LYS A 79 -2.95 -5.09 -6.69
CA LYS A 79 -2.95 -4.86 -8.14
C LYS A 79 -2.14 -3.61 -8.55
N ALA A 80 -2.29 -2.51 -7.81
CA ALA A 80 -1.59 -1.26 -8.11
C ALA A 80 -0.09 -1.37 -7.82
N LEU A 81 0.28 -2.00 -6.71
CA LEU A 81 1.69 -2.22 -6.34
C LEU A 81 2.40 -3.17 -7.31
N ASN A 82 1.75 -4.28 -7.68
CA ASN A 82 2.31 -5.25 -8.62
C ASN A 82 2.43 -4.70 -10.06
N ALA A 83 1.71 -3.63 -10.40
CA ALA A 83 1.87 -2.96 -11.70
C ALA A 83 3.10 -2.02 -11.75
N LEU A 84 3.76 -1.79 -10.61
CA LEU A 84 4.92 -0.90 -10.48
C LEU A 84 6.26 -1.65 -10.34
N THR A 85 6.22 -2.99 -10.26
CA THR A 85 7.42 -3.87 -10.23
C THR A 85 8.05 -4.01 -11.59
#